data_AF-A0A834Y0C1-F1
#
_entry.id   AF-A0A834Y0C1-F1
#
_cell.length_a   1.000
_cell.length_b   1.000
_cell.length_c   1.000
_cell.angle_alpha   90.00
_cell.angle_beta   90.00
_cell.angle_gamma   90.00
#
_symmetry.space_group_name_H-M   'P 1'
#
loop_
_entity.id
_entity.type
_entity.pdbx_description
1 polymer ?
#
loop_
_entity_poly.entity_id
_entity_poly.type
_entity_poly.pdbx_seq_one_letter_code
_entity_poly.pdbx_strand_id
1 'polypeptide(L)'
;MAVSFNQLAGLKRFDPPPKYPDIELPERRRLTVLPKVPQYPPSLRPHKMQKKLRFMRGPEPHHTTFIHKQFGIVATGGGRLKQQHFEMVRMFFLRHLPFDKTVFAIWRVDAPWQPVTKKGQGQRMGGGKGPIDHYVTPVKAGRVIVEVGGHAEYQEVKKILENVAARLPFDAVATTHEQMMEDRKKEQWLEENNKNPWTFKYIIQNNLCGVNNWISPVDKLYFGKYR
;
A
#
# COMPACT_ATOMS: atom_id res chain seq x y z
N MET A 1 -49.35 -28.57 -0.86
CA MET A 1 -48.50 -28.29 -2.03
C MET A 1 -47.24 -29.10 -1.90
N ALA A 2 -47.08 -30.16 -2.70
CA ALA A 2 -45.87 -30.97 -2.72
C ALA A 2 -44.78 -30.24 -3.52
N VAL A 3 -43.65 -29.94 -2.88
CA VAL A 3 -42.49 -29.34 -3.56
C VAL A 3 -41.79 -30.46 -4.32
N SER A 4 -41.86 -30.45 -5.66
CA SER A 4 -41.08 -31.37 -6.49
C SER A 4 -39.62 -30.91 -6.51
N PHE A 5 -38.74 -31.70 -5.91
CA PHE A 5 -37.31 -31.54 -6.08
C PHE A 5 -36.92 -32.11 -7.44
N ASN A 6 -36.91 -31.28 -8.48
CA ASN A 6 -36.32 -31.65 -9.76
C ASN A 6 -34.81 -31.83 -9.56
N GLN A 7 -34.36 -33.08 -9.59
CA GLN A 7 -32.95 -33.43 -9.52
C GLN A 7 -32.30 -33.07 -10.87
N LEU A 8 -31.82 -31.83 -10.99
CA LEU A 8 -31.06 -31.38 -12.15
C LEU A 8 -29.67 -32.05 -12.09
N ALA A 9 -29.51 -33.19 -12.77
CA ALA A 9 -28.21 -33.82 -12.97
C ALA A 9 -27.37 -32.96 -13.92
N GLY A 10 -26.83 -31.86 -13.42
CA GLY A 10 -25.94 -30.98 -14.19
C GLY A 10 -24.56 -31.62 -14.36
N LEU A 11 -24.05 -31.64 -15.59
CA LEU A 11 -22.66 -32.03 -15.85
C LEU A 11 -21.73 -31.01 -15.16
N LYS A 12 -20.88 -31.49 -14.24
CA LYS A 12 -19.85 -30.62 -13.65
C LYS A 12 -18.81 -30.32 -14.71
N ARG A 13 -18.72 -29.05 -15.13
CA ARG A 13 -17.64 -28.56 -15.97
C ARG A 13 -16.42 -28.27 -15.08
N PHE A 14 -15.38 -29.07 -15.23
CA PHE A 14 -14.08 -28.81 -14.59
C PHE A 14 -13.19 -28.16 -15.64
N ASP A 15 -12.98 -26.85 -15.52
CA ASP A 15 -12.02 -26.16 -16.36
C ASP A 15 -10.60 -26.64 -16.02
N PRO A 16 -9.69 -26.73 -17.00
CA PRO A 16 -8.32 -27.15 -16.75
C PRO A 16 -7.63 -26.19 -15.77
N PRO A 17 -6.73 -26.69 -14.90
CA PRO A 17 -6.02 -25.83 -13.97
C PRO A 17 -5.18 -24.79 -14.75
N PRO A 18 -5.11 -23.54 -14.26
CA PRO A 18 -4.30 -22.51 -14.89
C PRO A 18 -2.83 -22.93 -14.90
N LYS A 19 -2.18 -22.81 -16.06
CA LYS A 19 -0.75 -23.07 -16.23
C LYS A 19 0.02 -21.75 -16.10
N TYR A 20 1.18 -21.82 -15.46
CA TYR A 20 2.06 -20.67 -15.23
C TYR A 20 3.43 -20.88 -15.90
N PRO A 21 3.53 -20.84 -17.23
CA PRO A 21 4.75 -21.24 -17.93
C PRO A 21 5.92 -20.25 -17.79
N ASP A 22 5.65 -18.95 -17.61
CA ASP A 22 6.66 -17.89 -17.78
C ASP A 22 7.01 -17.12 -16.48
N ILE A 23 6.83 -17.72 -15.31
CA ILE A 23 7.13 -17.04 -14.03
C ILE A 23 8.57 -17.29 -13.61
N GLU A 24 9.43 -16.27 -13.81
CA GLU A 24 10.77 -16.25 -13.24
C GLU A 24 10.71 -16.03 -11.72
N LEU A 25 11.35 -16.92 -10.97
CA LEU A 25 11.43 -16.82 -9.52
C LEU A 25 12.70 -16.09 -9.11
N PRO A 26 12.61 -15.12 -8.17
CA PRO A 26 13.79 -14.49 -7.62
C PRO A 26 14.62 -15.49 -6.80
N GLU A 27 15.94 -15.26 -6.75
CA GLU A 27 16.87 -16.06 -5.95
C GLU A 27 16.43 -16.12 -4.47
N ARG A 28 16.01 -14.98 -3.92
CA ARG A 28 15.48 -14.87 -2.56
C ARG A 28 13.96 -14.79 -2.60
N ARG A 29 13.31 -15.85 -2.15
CA ARG A 29 11.84 -15.96 -2.15
C ARG A 29 11.19 -15.40 -0.89
N ARG A 30 11.91 -15.38 0.24
CA ARG A 30 11.38 -14.90 1.52
C ARG A 30 11.67 -13.42 1.71
N LEU A 31 10.76 -12.72 2.39
CA LEU A 31 10.96 -11.32 2.76
C LEU A 31 12.23 -11.18 3.61
N THR A 32 13.14 -10.31 3.16
CA THR A 32 14.37 -10.00 3.88
C THR A 32 14.07 -9.24 5.17
N VAL A 33 14.94 -9.41 6.17
CA VAL A 33 14.91 -8.60 7.39
C VAL A 33 15.45 -7.21 7.06
N LEU A 34 14.62 -6.18 7.19
CA LEU A 34 15.05 -4.80 6.97
C LEU A 34 15.75 -4.26 8.24
N PRO A 35 16.83 -3.47 8.11
CA PRO A 35 17.50 -2.89 9.26
C PRO A 35 16.60 -1.86 9.96
N LYS A 36 16.56 -1.90 11.30
CA LYS A 36 15.80 -0.95 12.12
C LYS A 36 16.33 0.49 12.04
N VAL A 37 17.63 0.62 11.87
CA VAL A 37 18.36 1.89 11.86
C VAL A 37 19.17 1.95 10.56
N PRO A 38 19.11 3.06 9.81
CA PRO A 38 19.93 3.23 8.62
C PRO A 38 21.41 3.26 9.01
N GLN A 39 22.26 2.65 8.20
CA GLN A 39 23.70 2.63 8.42
C GLN A 39 24.30 3.96 7.94
N TYR A 40 25.01 4.64 8.83
CA TYR A 40 25.76 5.85 8.53
C TYR A 40 27.27 5.56 8.62
N PRO A 41 28.11 6.23 7.83
CA PRO A 41 29.56 6.10 7.99
C PRO A 41 29.95 6.59 9.41
N PRO A 42 30.99 6.01 10.03
CA PRO A 42 31.37 6.34 11.42
C PRO A 42 31.58 7.83 11.70
N SER A 43 32.01 8.59 10.69
CA SER A 43 32.25 10.03 10.78
C SER A 43 30.95 10.86 10.85
N LEU A 44 29.82 10.33 10.36
CA LEU A 44 28.56 11.08 10.25
C LEU A 44 27.61 10.73 11.38
N ARG A 45 27.23 11.76 12.15
CA ARG A 45 26.17 11.63 13.15
C ARG A 45 24.79 11.66 12.48
N PRO A 46 23.84 10.79 12.87
CA PRO A 46 22.47 10.85 12.37
C PRO A 46 21.83 12.21 12.62
N HIS A 47 21.30 12.83 11.57
CA HIS A 47 20.73 14.17 11.66
C HIS A 47 19.25 14.13 12.10
N LYS A 48 18.83 15.11 12.91
CA LYS A 48 17.44 15.22 13.38
C LYS A 48 16.58 15.91 12.31
N MET A 49 15.58 15.22 11.76
CA MET A 49 14.71 15.77 10.71
C MET A 49 13.40 16.38 11.24
N GLN A 50 12.91 17.49 10.67
CA GLN A 50 11.53 17.94 10.92
C GLN A 50 10.54 16.83 10.52
N LYS A 51 9.36 16.77 11.16
CA LYS A 51 8.37 15.70 10.91
C LYS A 51 7.92 15.57 9.44
N LYS A 52 8.00 16.64 8.64
CA LYS A 52 7.64 16.73 7.19
C LYS A 52 6.43 15.84 6.81
N LEU A 53 5.23 16.19 7.31
CA LEU A 53 4.00 15.42 7.07
C LEU A 53 3.63 15.27 5.59
N ARG A 54 4.14 16.15 4.72
CA ARG A 54 4.00 16.08 3.26
C ARG A 54 4.43 14.76 2.64
N PHE A 55 5.30 13.98 3.30
CA PHE A 55 5.73 12.68 2.78
C PHE A 55 4.63 11.62 2.77
N MET A 56 3.55 11.81 3.52
CA MET A 56 2.39 10.89 3.54
C MET A 56 1.21 11.46 2.75
N ARG A 57 1.24 12.73 2.36
CA ARG A 57 0.11 13.42 1.72
C ARG A 57 0.17 13.29 0.20
N GLY A 58 -0.99 13.04 -0.40
CA GLY A 58 -1.17 12.91 -1.85
C GLY A 58 -0.85 11.51 -2.39
N PRO A 59 -0.87 11.35 -3.72
CA PRO A 59 -0.58 10.08 -4.38
C PRO A 59 0.92 9.78 -4.42
N GLU A 60 1.23 8.49 -4.50
CA GLU A 60 2.55 7.97 -4.78
C GLU A 60 2.90 8.19 -6.27
N PRO A 61 4.08 8.78 -6.57
CA PRO A 61 4.48 9.07 -7.95
C PRO A 61 5.13 7.90 -8.70
N HIS A 62 5.85 7.00 -8.00
CA HIS A 62 6.74 6.03 -8.65
C HIS A 62 6.31 4.57 -8.43
N HIS A 63 6.14 4.14 -7.18
CA HIS A 63 5.93 2.73 -6.85
C HIS A 63 4.44 2.34 -6.84
N THR A 64 3.74 2.70 -7.91
CA THR A 64 2.28 2.53 -8.04
C THR A 64 1.90 1.27 -8.81
N THR A 65 2.85 0.62 -9.50
CA THR A 65 2.60 -0.59 -10.30
C THR A 65 3.36 -1.82 -9.75
N PHE A 66 2.79 -3.00 -9.98
CA PHE A 66 3.45 -4.28 -9.70
C PHE A 66 4.54 -4.55 -10.73
N ILE A 67 5.72 -5.01 -10.29
CA ILE A 67 6.86 -5.30 -11.17
C ILE A 67 6.67 -6.67 -11.83
N HIS A 68 6.29 -7.67 -11.02
CA HIS A 68 6.03 -9.06 -11.42
C HIS A 68 4.59 -9.26 -11.90
N LYS A 69 3.74 -8.22 -11.83
CA LYS A 69 2.38 -8.17 -12.38
C LYS A 69 1.42 -9.27 -11.86
N GLN A 70 1.60 -9.71 -10.61
CA GLN A 70 0.76 -10.74 -10.01
C GLN A 70 -0.15 -10.18 -8.92
N PHE A 71 0.27 -10.19 -7.66
CA PHE A 71 -0.57 -9.76 -6.55
C PHE A 71 0.25 -9.07 -5.45
N GLY A 72 -0.43 -8.34 -4.59
CA GLY A 72 0.22 -7.72 -3.45
C GLY A 72 -0.71 -6.79 -2.66
N ILE A 73 -0.09 -5.96 -1.83
CA ILE A 73 -0.79 -5.04 -0.94
C ILE A 73 -0.51 -3.61 -1.39
N VAL A 74 -1.57 -2.87 -1.68
CA VAL A 74 -1.50 -1.46 -2.09
C VAL A 74 -2.05 -0.59 -0.97
N ALA A 75 -1.30 0.44 -0.57
CA ALA A 75 -1.78 1.44 0.37
C ALA A 75 -2.84 2.32 -0.29
N THR A 76 -4.03 2.46 0.28
CA THR A 76 -5.03 3.45 -0.16
C THR A 76 -4.94 4.74 0.65
N GLY A 77 -4.37 4.68 1.85
CA GLY A 77 -4.08 5.83 2.72
C GLY A 77 -2.59 6.12 2.89
N GLY A 78 -2.28 7.33 3.34
CA GLY A 78 -0.92 7.73 3.72
C GLY A 78 -0.61 7.42 5.19
N GLY A 79 0.61 7.01 5.51
CA GLY A 79 0.98 6.70 6.89
C GLY A 79 2.47 6.39 7.09
N ARG A 80 2.81 5.93 8.30
CA ARG A 80 4.20 5.59 8.69
C ARG A 80 4.33 4.12 9.03
N LEU A 81 5.25 3.45 8.35
CA LEU A 81 5.68 2.10 8.72
C LEU A 81 6.83 2.18 9.73
N LYS A 82 6.61 1.60 10.91
CA LYS A 82 7.64 1.36 11.92
C LYS A 82 8.28 0.00 11.66
N GLN A 83 9.47 -0.22 12.21
CA GLN A 83 10.13 -1.54 12.17
C GLN A 83 9.23 -2.69 12.63
N GLN A 84 8.40 -2.46 13.66
CA GLN A 84 7.47 -3.46 14.18
C GLN A 84 6.44 -3.91 13.14
N HIS A 85 6.01 -3.00 12.25
CA HIS A 85 5.07 -3.34 11.19
C HIS A 85 5.74 -4.21 10.13
N PHE A 86 6.98 -3.90 9.74
CA PHE A 86 7.76 -4.74 8.83
C PHE A 86 7.97 -6.16 9.39
N GLU A 87 8.28 -6.26 10.68
CA GLU A 87 8.47 -7.55 11.33
C GLU A 87 7.17 -8.35 11.48
N MET A 88 6.07 -7.68 11.81
CA MET A 88 4.72 -8.27 11.86
C MET A 88 4.36 -8.88 10.50
N VAL A 89 4.52 -8.11 9.42
CA VAL A 89 4.26 -8.54 8.05
C VAL A 89 5.16 -9.73 7.70
N ARG A 90 6.48 -9.61 7.90
CA ARG A 90 7.46 -10.66 7.60
C ARG A 90 7.14 -11.97 8.31
N MET A 91 6.85 -11.92 9.61
CA MET A 91 6.53 -13.10 10.42
C MET A 91 5.17 -13.69 10.08
N PHE A 92 4.22 -12.90 9.58
CA PHE A 92 2.94 -13.40 9.11
C PHE A 92 3.10 -14.16 7.79
N PHE A 93 3.81 -13.55 6.82
CA PHE A 93 4.14 -14.22 5.56
C PHE A 93 4.94 -15.49 5.80
N LEU A 94 5.96 -15.46 6.68
CA LEU A 94 6.77 -16.64 7.00
C LEU A 94 5.94 -17.84 7.50
N ARG A 95 4.87 -17.58 8.24
CA ARG A 95 4.03 -18.63 8.85
C ARG A 95 2.90 -19.12 7.96
N HIS A 96 2.35 -18.27 7.10
CA HIS A 96 1.14 -18.57 6.35
C HIS A 96 1.35 -18.75 4.86
N LEU A 97 2.42 -18.18 4.29
CA LEU A 97 2.69 -18.29 2.87
C LEU A 97 3.41 -19.63 2.57
N PRO A 98 2.90 -20.45 1.65
CA PRO A 98 3.51 -21.73 1.30
C PRO A 98 4.75 -21.51 0.42
N PHE A 99 5.91 -21.21 1.03
CA PHE A 99 7.17 -21.01 0.29
C PHE A 99 7.66 -22.26 -0.44
N ASP A 100 7.20 -23.43 -0.03
CA ASP A 100 7.53 -24.71 -0.68
C ASP A 100 6.92 -24.81 -2.09
N LYS A 101 5.82 -24.08 -2.34
CA LYS A 101 5.10 -24.01 -3.62
C LYS A 101 5.61 -22.88 -4.52
N THR A 102 6.91 -22.82 -4.83
CA THR A 102 7.47 -21.84 -5.82
C THR A 102 6.88 -20.40 -5.73
N VAL A 103 6.58 -19.93 -4.51
CA VAL A 103 6.03 -18.60 -4.20
C VAL A 103 7.15 -17.75 -3.61
N PHE A 104 7.13 -16.45 -3.92
CA PHE A 104 8.01 -15.46 -3.35
C PHE A 104 7.24 -14.23 -2.85
N ALA A 105 7.83 -13.53 -1.89
CA ALA A 105 7.36 -12.24 -1.41
C ALA A 105 8.54 -11.25 -1.35
N ILE A 106 8.34 -10.06 -1.89
CA ILE A 106 9.34 -8.99 -2.03
C ILE A 106 8.82 -7.69 -1.42
N TRP A 107 9.72 -6.97 -0.76
CA TRP A 107 9.46 -5.61 -0.30
C TRP A 107 9.48 -4.62 -1.46
N ARG A 108 8.46 -3.77 -1.54
CA ARG A 108 8.41 -2.62 -2.47
C ARG A 108 8.63 -1.28 -1.75
N VAL A 109 9.03 -1.37 -0.49
CA VAL A 109 9.25 -0.24 0.41
C VAL A 109 10.62 -0.34 1.03
N ASP A 110 11.25 0.82 1.17
CA ASP A 110 12.59 0.95 1.75
C ASP A 110 12.58 0.70 3.26
N ALA A 111 13.75 0.34 3.77
CA ALA A 111 13.98 0.26 5.20
C ALA A 111 13.67 1.59 5.90
N PRO A 112 13.29 1.57 7.19
CA PRO A 112 13.05 2.79 7.96
C PRO A 112 14.21 3.78 7.89
N TRP A 113 13.97 4.96 7.33
CA TRP A 113 14.99 6.00 7.13
C TRP A 113 14.64 7.34 7.76
N GLN A 114 13.36 7.66 7.95
CA GLN A 114 12.95 8.95 8.50
C GLN A 114 13.09 8.94 10.04
N PRO A 115 13.95 9.78 10.63
CA PRO A 115 14.12 9.82 12.08
C PRO A 115 12.95 10.50 12.77
N VAL A 116 12.39 9.85 13.80
CA VAL A 116 11.35 10.41 14.67
C VAL A 116 11.98 10.71 16.03
N THR A 117 11.94 11.98 16.43
CA THR A 117 12.46 12.42 17.73
C THR A 117 11.37 12.44 18.80
N LYS A 118 11.70 12.01 20.02
CA LYS A 118 10.82 12.04 21.18
C LYS A 118 11.56 12.69 22.35
N LYS A 119 10.88 13.54 23.12
CA LYS A 119 11.41 14.06 24.40
C LYS A 119 11.09 13.06 25.51
N GLY A 120 11.92 13.06 26.56
CA GLY A 120 11.64 12.28 27.77
C GLY A 120 10.29 12.64 28.38
N GLN A 121 9.62 11.67 28.99
CA GLN A 121 8.39 11.92 29.73
C GLN A 121 8.67 12.85 30.93
N GLY A 122 7.75 13.77 31.24
CA GLY A 122 7.89 14.73 32.34
C GLY A 122 8.71 16.00 32.02
N GLN A 123 9.30 16.12 30.83
CA GLN A 123 10.04 17.31 30.43
C GLN A 123 9.12 18.47 30.02
N ARG A 124 9.50 19.71 30.36
CA ARG A 124 8.77 20.92 29.96
C ARG A 124 8.97 21.26 28.46
N MET A 125 8.13 22.17 27.95
CA MET A 125 8.31 22.74 26.61
C MET A 125 9.59 23.59 26.54
N GLY A 126 10.19 23.74 25.35
CA GLY A 126 11.49 24.42 25.18
C GLY A 126 12.71 23.49 25.26
N GLY A 127 13.92 24.01 25.44
CA GLY A 127 15.14 23.17 25.61
C GLY A 127 15.60 22.42 24.36
N GLY A 128 15.16 22.84 23.17
CA GLY A 128 15.56 22.23 21.90
C GLY A 128 14.87 20.90 21.58
N LYS A 129 15.42 20.19 20.59
CA LYS A 129 14.83 18.98 20.02
C LYS A 129 15.39 17.71 20.68
N GLY A 130 14.49 16.81 21.07
CA GLY A 130 14.84 15.53 21.70
C GLY A 130 15.73 14.61 20.85
N PRO A 131 16.24 13.51 21.44
CA PRO A 131 16.97 12.47 20.72
C PRO A 131 16.07 11.75 19.71
N ILE A 132 16.70 11.02 18.77
CA ILE A 132 16.00 10.13 17.83
C ILE A 132 15.56 8.88 18.60
N ASP A 133 14.27 8.57 18.56
CA ASP A 133 13.66 7.45 19.27
C ASP A 133 13.58 6.21 18.36
N HIS A 134 13.06 6.39 17.15
CA HIS A 134 12.97 5.34 16.13
C HIS A 134 12.96 5.93 14.72
N TYR A 135 13.14 5.06 13.73
CA TYR A 135 13.00 5.38 12.32
C TYR A 135 11.68 4.84 11.77
N VAL A 136 11.14 5.54 10.77
CA VAL A 136 9.92 5.16 10.05
C VAL A 136 10.12 5.29 8.55
N THR A 137 9.33 4.55 7.77
CA THR A 137 9.19 4.78 6.34
C THR A 137 7.83 5.45 6.08
N PRO A 138 7.80 6.71 5.61
CA PRO A 138 6.56 7.34 5.19
C PRO A 138 6.06 6.72 3.89
N VAL A 139 4.75 6.52 3.80
CA VAL A 139 4.05 5.91 2.66
C VAL A 139 2.93 6.84 2.22
N LYS A 140 2.76 6.99 0.91
CA LYS A 140 1.64 7.71 0.29
C LYS A 140 0.58 6.76 -0.26
N ALA A 141 -0.61 7.30 -0.52
CA ALA A 141 -1.69 6.57 -1.17
C ALA A 141 -1.30 6.12 -2.58
N GLY A 142 -1.66 4.90 -2.95
CA GLY A 142 -1.31 4.24 -4.21
C GLY A 142 0.03 3.49 -4.19
N ARG A 143 0.80 3.53 -3.11
CA ARG A 143 2.09 2.82 -3.03
C ARG A 143 1.89 1.31 -2.81
N VAL A 144 2.56 0.50 -3.61
CA VAL A 144 2.67 -0.96 -3.39
C VAL A 144 3.63 -1.22 -2.22
N ILE A 145 3.18 -1.99 -1.23
CA ILE A 145 3.94 -2.26 0.01
C ILE A 145 4.72 -3.57 -0.07
N VAL A 146 4.01 -4.64 -0.37
CA VAL A 146 4.56 -5.98 -0.57
C VAL A 146 4.01 -6.50 -1.89
N GLU A 147 4.88 -7.13 -2.65
CA GLU A 147 4.53 -7.87 -3.84
C GLU A 147 4.75 -9.34 -3.58
N VAL A 148 3.79 -10.17 -3.95
CA VAL A 148 3.87 -11.62 -3.82
C VAL A 148 3.60 -12.20 -5.20
N GLY A 149 4.36 -13.22 -5.55
CA GLY A 149 4.21 -13.90 -6.82
C GLY A 149 4.74 -15.32 -6.79
N GLY A 150 4.72 -15.99 -7.93
CA GLY A 150 5.05 -17.40 -8.06
C GLY A 150 3.88 -18.21 -8.60
N HIS A 151 3.95 -19.53 -8.45
CA HIS A 151 2.92 -20.43 -8.97
C HIS A 151 1.77 -20.57 -7.96
N ALA A 152 1.09 -19.46 -7.67
CA ALA A 152 -0.03 -19.42 -6.75
C ALA A 152 -1.20 -18.63 -7.32
N GLU A 153 -2.40 -19.12 -7.04
CA GLU A 153 -3.64 -18.43 -7.37
C GLU A 153 -3.94 -17.34 -6.35
N TYR A 154 -4.60 -16.27 -6.80
CA TYR A 154 -4.99 -15.19 -5.92
C TYR A 154 -5.87 -15.69 -4.76
N GLN A 155 -6.72 -16.69 -4.98
CA GLN A 155 -7.61 -17.23 -3.94
C GLN A 155 -6.84 -17.82 -2.75
N GLU A 156 -5.69 -18.47 -3.00
CA GLU A 156 -4.85 -19.04 -1.93
C GLU A 156 -4.21 -17.94 -1.07
N VAL A 157 -3.81 -16.84 -1.71
CA VAL A 157 -3.01 -15.78 -1.07
C VAL A 157 -3.87 -14.62 -0.55
N LYS A 158 -5.07 -14.41 -1.10
CA LYS A 158 -5.99 -13.31 -0.80
C LYS A 158 -6.21 -13.14 0.71
N LYS A 159 -6.58 -14.22 1.40
CA LYS A 159 -6.84 -14.17 2.84
C LYS A 159 -5.60 -13.79 3.64
N ILE A 160 -4.41 -14.19 3.19
CA ILE A 160 -3.14 -13.83 3.83
C ILE A 160 -2.89 -12.33 3.65
N LEU A 161 -3.04 -11.82 2.42
CA LEU A 161 -2.83 -10.39 2.11
C LEU A 161 -3.84 -9.50 2.83
N GLU A 162 -5.11 -9.87 2.87
CA GLU A 162 -6.17 -9.12 3.57
C GLU A 162 -5.89 -9.03 5.07
N ASN A 163 -5.47 -10.13 5.71
CA ASN A 163 -5.09 -10.12 7.12
C ASN A 163 -3.89 -9.21 7.40
N VAL A 164 -2.92 -9.16 6.49
CA VAL A 164 -1.78 -8.24 6.62
C VAL A 164 -2.23 -6.80 6.42
N ALA A 165 -3.02 -6.53 5.37
CA ALA A 165 -3.53 -5.20 5.06
C ALA A 165 -4.32 -4.61 6.23
N ALA A 166 -5.17 -5.40 6.89
CA ALA A 166 -5.94 -4.98 8.06
C ALA A 166 -5.08 -4.65 9.29
N ARG A 167 -3.84 -5.14 9.37
CA ARG A 167 -2.90 -4.87 10.48
C ARG A 167 -1.95 -3.71 10.19
N LEU A 168 -1.98 -3.15 8.97
CA LEU A 168 -1.18 -1.98 8.64
C LEU A 168 -1.75 -0.74 9.35
N PRO A 169 -0.91 0.27 9.65
CA PRO A 169 -1.33 1.47 10.36
C PRO A 169 -2.11 2.48 9.49
N PHE A 170 -2.42 2.11 8.25
CA PHE A 170 -3.14 2.89 7.26
C PHE A 170 -4.00 1.95 6.41
N ASP A 171 -5.01 2.51 5.74
CA ASP A 171 -5.87 1.73 4.87
C ASP A 171 -5.08 1.15 3.71
N ALA A 172 -5.24 -0.15 3.49
CA ALA A 172 -4.58 -0.90 2.45
C ALA A 172 -5.52 -1.98 1.92
N VAL A 173 -5.33 -2.33 0.66
CA VAL A 173 -6.15 -3.32 -0.04
C VAL A 173 -5.24 -4.38 -0.66
N ALA A 174 -5.67 -5.64 -0.55
CA ALA A 174 -5.09 -6.74 -1.31
C ALA A 174 -5.68 -6.74 -2.72
N THR A 175 -4.82 -6.71 -3.74
CA THR A 175 -5.27 -6.57 -5.13
C THR A 175 -4.36 -7.36 -6.06
N THR A 176 -4.93 -7.88 -7.15
CA THR A 176 -4.16 -8.41 -8.29
C THR A 176 -3.77 -7.28 -9.24
N HIS A 177 -2.77 -7.50 -10.10
CA HIS A 177 -2.42 -6.52 -11.12
C HIS A 177 -3.59 -6.23 -12.07
N GLU A 178 -4.31 -7.27 -12.46
CA GLU A 178 -5.48 -7.16 -13.34
C GLU A 178 -6.60 -6.33 -12.70
N GLN A 179 -6.99 -6.67 -11.46
CA GLN A 179 -7.98 -5.90 -10.70
C GLN A 179 -7.58 -4.44 -10.56
N MET A 180 -6.30 -4.17 -10.25
CA MET A 180 -5.79 -2.80 -10.14
C MET A 180 -5.90 -2.04 -11.47
N MET A 181 -5.69 -2.69 -12.61
CA MET A 181 -5.82 -2.06 -13.92
C MET A 181 -7.29 -1.85 -14.31
N GLU A 182 -8.18 -2.79 -13.94
CA GLU A 182 -9.63 -2.65 -14.11
C GLU A 182 -10.17 -1.50 -13.27
N ASP A 183 -9.76 -1.39 -12.00
CA ASP A 183 -10.16 -0.29 -11.11
C ASP A 183 -9.75 1.07 -11.68
N ARG A 184 -8.55 1.17 -12.25
CA ARG A 184 -8.08 2.40 -12.94
C ARG A 184 -8.90 2.73 -14.17
N LYS A 185 -9.17 1.74 -15.02
CA LYS A 185 -10.03 1.91 -16.21
C LYS A 185 -11.44 2.34 -15.81
N LYS A 186 -11.96 1.75 -14.73
CA LYS A 186 -13.26 2.09 -14.16
C LYS A 186 -13.28 3.52 -13.63
N GLU A 187 -12.24 3.96 -12.92
CA GLU A 187 -12.12 5.35 -12.47
C GLU A 187 -12.10 6.33 -13.65
N GLN A 188 -11.30 6.03 -14.70
CA GLN A 188 -11.25 6.84 -15.93
C GLN A 188 -12.61 6.90 -16.63
N TRP A 189 -13.27 5.75 -16.79
CA TRP A 189 -14.61 5.67 -17.37
C TRP A 189 -15.63 6.47 -16.55
N LEU A 190 -15.59 6.39 -15.22
CA LEU A 190 -16.47 7.19 -14.36
C LEU A 190 -16.21 8.70 -14.50
N GLU A 191 -14.96 9.12 -14.68
CA GLU A 191 -14.61 10.52 -14.93
C GLU A 191 -15.12 11.02 -16.29
N GLU A 192 -14.95 10.23 -17.36
CA GLU A 192 -15.40 10.55 -18.72
C GLU A 192 -16.93 10.55 -18.84
N ASN A 193 -17.60 9.59 -18.20
CA ASN A 193 -19.04 9.44 -18.22
C ASN A 193 -19.76 10.27 -17.14
N ASN A 194 -19.04 11.12 -16.40
CA ASN A 194 -19.63 11.97 -15.39
C ASN A 194 -20.57 13.01 -16.03
N LYS A 195 -21.87 12.85 -15.80
CA LYS A 195 -22.91 13.77 -16.31
C LYS A 195 -22.96 15.10 -15.57
N ASN A 196 -22.38 15.19 -14.37
CA ASN A 196 -22.43 16.41 -13.57
C ASN A 196 -21.49 17.47 -14.17
N PRO A 197 -22.02 18.62 -14.63
CA PRO A 197 -21.18 19.69 -15.18
C PRO A 197 -20.26 20.33 -14.12
N TRP A 198 -20.63 20.26 -12.84
CA TRP A 198 -19.90 20.88 -11.74
C TRP A 198 -18.93 19.88 -11.10
N THR A 199 -17.78 19.67 -11.74
CA THR A 199 -16.71 18.87 -11.14
C THR A 199 -15.91 19.69 -10.13
N PHE A 200 -15.37 19.03 -9.10
CA PHE A 200 -14.52 19.70 -8.10
C PHE A 200 -13.30 20.36 -8.73
N LYS A 201 -12.73 19.71 -9.76
CA LYS A 201 -11.66 20.28 -10.60
C LYS A 201 -12.09 21.59 -11.26
N TYR A 202 -13.25 21.61 -11.90
CA TYR A 202 -13.79 22.79 -12.56
C TYR A 202 -14.07 23.95 -11.59
N ILE A 203 -14.68 23.65 -10.44
CA ILE A 203 -15.00 24.66 -9.40
C ILE A 203 -13.72 25.36 -8.90
N ILE A 204 -12.68 24.57 -8.60
CA ILE A 204 -11.41 25.09 -8.11
C ILE A 204 -10.68 25.92 -9.16
N GLN A 205 -10.57 25.40 -10.39
CA GLN A 205 -9.82 26.07 -11.46
C GLN A 205 -10.43 27.43 -11.82
N ASN A 206 -11.77 27.53 -11.83
CA ASN A 206 -12.46 28.77 -12.12
C ASN A 206 -12.68 29.67 -10.89
N ASN A 207 -12.20 29.27 -9.71
CA ASN A 207 -12.42 30.00 -8.45
C ASN A 207 -13.89 30.41 -8.21
N LEU A 208 -14.83 29.50 -8.53
CA LEU A 208 -16.25 29.80 -8.38
C LEU A 208 -16.55 30.13 -6.91
N CYS A 209 -17.40 31.12 -6.66
CA CYS A 209 -17.76 31.59 -5.32
C CYS A 209 -16.56 31.95 -4.41
N GLY A 210 -15.38 32.23 -4.98
CA GLY A 210 -14.18 32.54 -4.18
C GLY A 210 -13.63 31.35 -3.39
N VAL A 211 -13.87 30.11 -3.83
CA VAL A 211 -13.44 28.87 -3.17
C VAL A 211 -11.94 28.85 -2.84
N ASN A 212 -11.09 29.51 -3.63
CA ASN A 212 -9.64 29.56 -3.39
C ASN A 212 -9.22 30.19 -2.06
N ASN A 213 -10.10 30.98 -1.43
CA ASN A 213 -9.87 31.58 -0.12
C ASN A 213 -10.03 30.59 1.03
N TRP A 214 -10.74 29.47 0.80
CA TRP A 214 -11.15 28.51 1.83
C TRP A 214 -10.41 27.17 1.74
N ILE A 215 -9.91 26.80 0.56
CA ILE A 215 -9.29 25.50 0.32
C ILE A 215 -7.78 25.48 0.56
N SER A 216 -7.23 24.31 0.88
CA SER A 216 -5.80 24.12 1.01
C SER A 216 -5.10 24.24 -0.35
N PRO A 217 -3.84 24.72 -0.42
CA PRO A 217 -3.02 24.62 -1.63
C PRO A 217 -2.90 23.19 -2.18
N VAL A 218 -3.05 22.18 -1.32
CA VAL A 218 -3.00 20.77 -1.73
C VAL A 218 -4.29 20.32 -2.42
N ASP A 219 -5.45 20.87 -2.01
CA ASP A 219 -6.72 20.58 -2.65
C ASP A 219 -6.76 21.17 -4.07
N LYS A 220 -6.02 22.27 -4.30
CA LYS A 220 -5.78 22.82 -5.63
C LYS A 220 -4.99 21.89 -6.56
N LEU A 221 -4.15 21.02 -5.98
CA LEU A 221 -3.34 20.07 -6.73
C LEU A 221 -4.08 18.76 -6.99
N TYR A 222 -4.86 18.28 -6.01
CA TYR A 222 -5.45 16.95 -6.02
C TYR A 222 -6.97 16.92 -6.12
N PHE A 223 -7.61 18.09 -6.22
CA PHE A 223 -9.05 18.23 -6.46
C PHE A 223 -9.92 17.39 -5.51
N GLY A 224 -9.56 17.40 -4.22
CA GLY A 224 -10.35 16.74 -3.17
C GLY A 224 -10.20 15.22 -3.07
N LYS A 225 -9.41 14.58 -3.96
CA LYS A 225 -9.16 13.12 -3.91
C LYS A 225 -8.31 12.66 -2.73
N TYR A 226 -7.43 13.54 -2.23
CA TYR A 226 -6.53 13.24 -1.12
C TYR A 226 -6.64 14.32 -0.05
N ARG A 227 -7.12 13.96 1.14
CA ARG A 227 -7.31 14.87 2.28
C ARG A 227 -6.16 14.75 3.27
#